data_AF-A0A0F6MSE2-F1
#
_entry.id   AF-A0A0F6MSE2-F1
#
_cell.length_a   1.000
_cell.length_b   1.000
_cell.length_c   1.000
_cell.angle_alpha   90.00
_cell.angle_beta   90.00
_cell.angle_gamma   90.00
#
_symmetry.space_group_name_H-M   'P 1'
#
loop_
_entity.id
_entity.type
_entity.pdbx_description
1 polymer ?
#
loop_
_entity_poly.entity_id
_entity_poly.type
_entity_poly.pdbx_seq_one_letter_code
_entity_poly.pdbx_strand_id
1 'polypeptide(L)'
;MEKSDTKLNLFNNIFYYLGVWLKTFPAGIFFILISVPIRIFMIYQTILIPKTIILGIETGTEAKPILLSILAAGLLITACKIIIQVLETKLMALGSRPLFHIYSVPVNKKMFELNYQTLISPEVQTKITKVKNIVMTGSSGGPFHFFGLNLSFLLTAIAGAFFFSSGIISIDLILLFIVLASGTVNLLYGIYTGKYTQKKHGSPRR
;
A
#
# COMPACT_ATOMS: atom_id res chain seq x y z
N MET A 1 27.74 -14.38 22.19
CA MET A 1 28.26 -13.17 21.53
C MET A 1 27.87 -13.30 20.07
N GLU A 2 27.02 -12.49 19.44
CA GLU A 2 26.63 -11.10 19.63
C GLU A 2 25.12 -11.01 19.32
N LYS A 3 24.30 -10.60 20.29
CA LYS A 3 22.91 -10.24 20.02
C LYS A 3 22.97 -8.88 19.33
N SER A 4 22.81 -8.83 18.01
CA SER A 4 22.53 -7.55 17.37
C SER A 4 21.12 -7.14 17.81
N ASP A 5 21.04 -6.30 18.83
CA ASP A 5 19.85 -5.54 19.19
C ASP A 5 19.62 -4.49 18.09
N THR A 6 19.34 -4.96 16.87
CA THR A 6 18.94 -4.11 15.77
C THR A 6 17.57 -3.58 16.15
N LYS A 7 17.50 -2.31 16.60
CA LYS A 7 16.23 -1.62 16.84
C LYS A 7 15.28 -1.96 15.70
N LEU A 8 14.21 -2.69 16.04
CA LEU A 8 13.12 -3.03 15.13
C LEU A 8 12.45 -1.73 14.67
N ASN A 9 12.99 -1.15 13.60
CA ASN A 9 12.47 0.06 12.99
C ASN A 9 11.61 -0.32 11.77
N LEU A 10 10.60 0.49 11.47
CA LEU A 10 9.64 0.25 10.40
C LEU A 10 10.32 0.01 9.05
N PHE A 11 11.36 0.78 8.74
CA PHE A 11 12.14 0.63 7.50
C PHE A 11 12.85 -0.73 7.41
N ASN A 12 13.47 -1.21 8.49
CA ASN A 12 14.12 -2.51 8.50
C ASN A 12 13.13 -3.63 8.21
N ASN A 13 11.90 -3.52 8.73
CA ASN A 13 10.83 -4.46 8.43
C ASN A 13 10.43 -4.40 6.95
N ILE A 14 10.23 -3.21 6.39
CA ILE A 14 9.90 -3.04 4.96
C ILE A 14 10.98 -3.66 4.06
N PHE A 15 12.26 -3.39 4.32
CA PHE A 15 13.37 -3.96 3.55
C PHE A 15 13.47 -5.48 3.69
N TYR A 16 13.25 -6.01 4.89
CA TYR A 16 13.17 -7.44 5.10
C TYR A 16 12.06 -8.07 4.25
N TYR A 17 10.85 -7.50 4.26
CA TYR A 17 9.73 -8.00 3.45
C TYR A 17 10.00 -7.87 1.95
N LEU A 18 10.59 -6.77 1.50
CA LEU A 18 11.02 -6.61 0.11
C LEU A 18 12.02 -7.69 -0.29
N GLY A 19 12.97 -8.04 0.58
CA GLY A 19 13.91 -9.13 0.35
C GLY A 19 13.23 -10.49 0.20
N VAL A 20 12.20 -10.77 1.00
CA VAL A 20 11.39 -11.99 0.86
C VAL A 20 10.59 -11.98 -0.44
N TRP A 21 9.98 -10.86 -0.79
CA TRP A 21 9.24 -10.69 -2.05
C TRP A 21 10.16 -10.88 -3.26
N LEU A 22 11.36 -10.30 -3.24
CA LEU A 22 12.33 -10.47 -4.32
C LEU A 22 12.72 -11.94 -4.54
N LYS A 23 12.86 -12.71 -3.46
CA LYS A 23 13.19 -14.15 -3.52
C LYS A 23 12.04 -15.03 -4.01
N THR A 24 10.80 -14.70 -3.64
CA THR A 24 9.63 -15.59 -3.82
C THR A 24 8.72 -15.16 -4.98
N PHE A 25 8.73 -13.87 -5.30
CA PHE A 25 7.93 -13.26 -6.35
C PHE A 25 8.60 -11.98 -6.89
N PRO A 26 9.73 -12.09 -7.61
CA PRO A 26 10.51 -10.94 -8.07
C PRO A 26 9.71 -10.01 -9.01
N ALA A 27 8.86 -10.58 -9.87
CA ALA A 27 7.96 -9.80 -10.72
C ALA A 27 6.98 -8.91 -9.92
N GLY A 28 6.65 -9.29 -8.67
CA GLY A 28 5.85 -8.47 -7.77
C GLY A 28 6.50 -7.12 -7.47
N ILE A 29 7.82 -7.08 -7.33
CA ILE A 29 8.56 -5.81 -7.14
C ILE A 29 8.39 -4.91 -8.36
N PHE A 30 8.50 -5.47 -9.57
CA PHE A 30 8.26 -4.74 -10.80
C PHE A 30 6.82 -4.20 -10.87
N PHE A 31 5.81 -5.01 -10.52
CA PHE A 31 4.41 -4.58 -10.50
C PHE A 31 4.16 -3.44 -9.51
N ILE A 32 4.78 -3.48 -8.34
CA ILE A 32 4.72 -2.39 -7.36
C ILE A 32 5.29 -1.10 -7.97
N LEU A 33 6.49 -1.16 -8.56
CA LEU A 33 7.16 0.02 -9.08
C LEU A 33 6.45 0.62 -10.30
N ILE A 34 6.01 -0.19 -11.26
CA ILE A 34 5.37 0.30 -12.49
C ILE A 34 3.95 0.85 -12.23
N SER A 35 3.28 0.38 -11.19
CA SER A 35 1.95 0.89 -10.83
C SER A 35 1.96 2.38 -10.45
N VAL A 36 3.06 2.87 -9.88
CA VAL A 36 3.21 4.26 -9.41
C VAL A 36 3.12 5.28 -10.56
N PRO A 37 3.97 5.22 -11.61
CA PRO A 37 3.88 6.16 -12.72
C PRO A 37 2.56 6.04 -13.49
N ILE A 38 1.98 4.85 -13.60
CA ILE A 38 0.66 4.69 -14.26
C ILE A 38 -0.42 5.43 -13.48
N ARG A 39 -0.46 5.31 -12.14
CA ARG A 39 -1.41 6.04 -11.30
C ARG A 39 -1.22 7.55 -11.37
N ILE A 40 0.03 8.03 -11.34
CA ILE A 40 0.33 9.46 -11.48
C ILE A 40 -0.16 9.95 -12.84
N PHE A 41 0.11 9.21 -13.92
CA PHE A 41 -0.36 9.56 -15.25
C PHE A 41 -1.89 9.61 -15.33
N MET A 42 -2.60 8.67 -14.72
CA MET A 42 -4.07 8.72 -14.64
C MET A 42 -4.59 9.97 -13.94
N ILE A 43 -4.00 10.35 -12.81
CA ILE A 43 -4.38 11.57 -12.08
C ILE A 43 -4.12 12.79 -12.95
N TYR A 44 -2.97 12.85 -13.63
CA TYR A 44 -2.64 13.92 -14.56
C TYR A 44 -3.67 14.06 -15.69
N GLN A 45 -4.04 12.95 -16.34
CA GLN A 45 -5.11 12.96 -17.37
C GLN A 45 -6.45 13.42 -16.80
N THR A 46 -6.76 13.07 -15.55
CA THR A 46 -8.00 13.49 -14.88
C THR A 46 -8.02 15.01 -14.64
N ILE A 47 -6.87 15.60 -14.28
CA ILE A 47 -6.71 17.05 -14.09
C ILE A 47 -6.78 17.80 -15.43
N LEU A 48 -6.30 17.19 -16.52
CA LEU A 48 -6.34 17.81 -17.85
C LEU A 48 -7.76 18.04 -18.35
N ILE A 49 -8.71 17.15 -18.06
CA ILE A 49 -10.10 17.26 -18.53
C ILE A 49 -10.73 18.63 -18.17
N PRO A 50 -10.84 19.04 -16.89
CA PRO A 50 -11.40 20.33 -16.55
C PRO A 50 -10.56 21.50 -17.09
N LYS A 51 -9.23 21.36 -17.15
CA LYS A 51 -8.35 22.40 -17.69
C LYS A 51 -8.61 22.68 -19.18
N THR A 52 -8.79 21.63 -19.98
CA THR A 52 -9.11 21.76 -21.41
C THR A 52 -10.50 22.37 -21.63
N ILE A 53 -11.46 22.06 -20.76
CA ILE A 53 -12.80 22.66 -20.81
C ILE A 53 -12.71 24.17 -20.54
N ILE A 54 -12.05 24.57 -19.45
CA ILE A 54 -11.90 25.98 -19.07
C ILE A 54 -11.21 26.76 -20.18
N LEU A 55 -10.07 26.26 -20.68
CA LEU A 55 -9.32 26.92 -21.74
C LEU A 55 -10.14 27.03 -23.04
N GLY A 56 -10.93 26.00 -23.38
CA GLY A 56 -11.82 26.03 -24.52
C GLY A 56 -12.90 27.11 -24.40
N ILE A 57 -13.45 27.32 -23.20
CA ILE A 57 -14.40 28.41 -22.91
C ILE A 57 -13.72 29.77 -23.02
N GLU A 58 -12.55 29.96 -22.40
CA GLU A 58 -11.81 31.23 -22.39
C GLU A 58 -11.39 31.70 -23.79
N THR A 59 -11.04 30.75 -24.65
CA THR A 59 -10.54 31.01 -26.01
C THR A 59 -11.62 31.01 -27.09
N GLY A 60 -12.88 30.71 -26.72
CA GLY A 60 -13.98 30.57 -27.68
C GLY A 60 -13.75 29.44 -28.70
N THR A 61 -13.01 28.40 -28.31
CA THR A 61 -12.69 27.27 -29.19
C THR A 61 -13.97 26.48 -29.51
N GLU A 62 -14.10 25.99 -30.73
CA GLU A 62 -15.21 25.11 -31.12
C GLU A 62 -15.34 23.88 -30.19
N ALA A 63 -16.56 23.40 -29.96
CA ALA A 63 -16.82 22.30 -29.04
C ALA A 63 -16.15 20.97 -29.47
N LYS A 64 -15.99 20.74 -30.78
CA LYS A 64 -15.47 19.49 -31.35
C LYS A 64 -14.05 19.11 -30.86
N PRO A 65 -13.02 19.97 -30.95
CA PRO A 65 -11.68 19.66 -30.44
C PRO A 65 -11.63 19.46 -28.92
N ILE A 66 -12.48 20.17 -28.16
CA ILE A 66 -12.59 19.99 -26.71
C ILE A 66 -13.13 18.59 -26.40
N LEU A 67 -14.24 18.19 -27.05
CA LEU A 67 -14.84 16.87 -26.89
C LEU A 67 -13.88 15.73 -27.27
N LEU A 68 -13.14 15.88 -28.38
CA LEU A 68 -12.14 14.88 -28.78
C LEU A 68 -11.02 14.75 -27.76
N SER A 69 -10.56 15.86 -27.18
CA SER A 69 -9.51 15.85 -26.14
C SER A 69 -9.99 15.13 -24.87
N ILE A 70 -11.22 15.39 -24.44
CA ILE A 70 -11.84 14.72 -23.29
C ILE A 70 -11.98 13.22 -23.56
N LEU A 71 -12.44 12.85 -24.76
CA LEU A 71 -12.60 11.45 -25.15
C LEU A 71 -11.26 10.71 -25.18
N ALA A 72 -10.22 11.33 -25.73
CA ALA A 72 -8.86 10.78 -25.72
C ALA A 72 -8.33 10.58 -24.29
N ALA A 73 -8.49 11.56 -23.41
CA ALA A 73 -8.11 11.44 -22.00
C ALA A 73 -8.88 10.31 -21.30
N GLY A 74 -10.19 10.19 -21.54
CA GLY A 74 -11.02 9.12 -20.99
C GLY A 74 -10.58 7.72 -21.43
N LEU A 75 -10.21 7.55 -22.71
CA LEU A 75 -9.67 6.30 -23.23
C LEU A 75 -8.33 5.94 -22.58
N LEU A 76 -7.42 6.92 -22.44
CA LEU A 76 -6.13 6.72 -21.77
C LEU A 76 -6.30 6.32 -20.31
N ILE A 77 -7.20 6.99 -19.58
CA ILE A 77 -7.52 6.66 -18.18
C ILE A 77 -8.07 5.23 -18.09
N THR A 78 -8.96 4.85 -19.00
CA THR A 78 -9.57 3.52 -19.04
C THR A 78 -8.51 2.44 -19.27
N ALA A 79 -7.62 2.63 -20.26
CA ALA A 79 -6.52 1.71 -20.53
C ALA A 79 -5.60 1.55 -19.31
N CYS A 80 -5.22 2.66 -18.67
CA CYS A 80 -4.40 2.63 -17.47
C CYS A 80 -5.10 1.90 -16.31
N LYS A 81 -6.41 2.13 -16.12
CA LYS A 81 -7.20 1.47 -15.07
C LYS A 81 -7.24 -0.04 -15.27
N ILE A 82 -7.40 -0.52 -16.51
CA ILE A 82 -7.35 -1.94 -16.83
C ILE A 82 -5.98 -2.53 -16.47
N ILE A 83 -4.89 -1.88 -16.87
CA ILE A 83 -3.53 -2.33 -16.56
C ILE A 83 -3.33 -2.41 -15.04
N ILE A 84 -3.70 -1.37 -14.30
CA ILE A 84 -3.62 -1.36 -12.84
C ILE A 84 -4.42 -2.50 -12.22
N GLN A 85 -5.66 -2.72 -12.66
CA GLN A 85 -6.51 -3.77 -12.14
C GLN A 85 -5.84 -5.15 -12.30
N VAL A 86 -5.19 -5.39 -13.44
CA VAL A 86 -4.42 -6.62 -13.68
C VAL A 86 -3.24 -6.72 -12.71
N LEU A 87 -2.45 -5.65 -12.55
CA LEU A 87 -1.31 -5.63 -11.64
C LEU A 87 -1.72 -5.89 -10.19
N GLU A 88 -2.75 -5.20 -9.70
CA GLU A 88 -3.30 -5.36 -8.36
C GLU A 88 -3.82 -6.78 -8.14
N THR A 89 -4.53 -7.33 -9.11
CA THR A 89 -5.04 -8.71 -9.05
C THR A 89 -3.89 -9.72 -8.96
N LYS A 90 -2.81 -9.53 -9.72
CA LYS A 90 -1.61 -10.38 -9.62
C LYS A 90 -0.92 -10.22 -8.26
N LEU A 91 -0.80 -9.01 -7.74
CA LEU A 91 -0.21 -8.74 -6.42
C LEU A 91 -1.02 -9.40 -5.29
N MET A 92 -2.35 -9.33 -5.35
CA MET A 92 -3.23 -10.01 -4.40
C MET A 92 -3.12 -11.54 -4.54
N ALA A 93 -3.35 -12.08 -5.75
CA ALA A 93 -3.36 -13.52 -5.95
C ALA A 93 -2.04 -14.21 -5.56
N LEU A 94 -0.90 -13.56 -5.86
CA LEU A 94 0.43 -14.12 -5.62
C LEU A 94 1.09 -13.63 -4.33
N GLY A 95 0.47 -12.68 -3.61
CA GLY A 95 0.94 -12.16 -2.32
C GLY A 95 0.97 -13.21 -1.20
N SER A 96 0.31 -14.34 -1.40
CA SER A 96 0.39 -15.50 -0.51
C SER A 96 1.75 -16.22 -0.57
N ARG A 97 2.50 -16.14 -1.67
CA ARG A 97 3.82 -16.79 -1.81
C ARG A 97 4.86 -16.31 -0.78
N PRO A 98 5.11 -14.99 -0.64
CA PRO A 98 6.02 -14.50 0.39
C PRO A 98 5.51 -14.79 1.80
N LEU A 99 4.19 -14.75 2.01
CA LEU A 99 3.56 -15.15 3.28
C LEU A 99 3.90 -16.60 3.65
N PHE A 100 3.67 -17.54 2.72
CA PHE A 100 3.96 -18.95 2.92
C PHE A 100 5.44 -19.19 3.14
N HIS A 101 6.32 -18.49 2.43
CA HIS A 101 7.77 -18.64 2.62
C HIS A 101 8.20 -18.28 4.05
N ILE A 102 7.70 -17.18 4.61
CA ILE A 102 8.02 -16.76 5.99
C ILE A 102 7.52 -17.79 7.01
N TYR A 103 6.33 -18.36 6.78
CA TYR A 103 5.80 -19.36 7.68
C TYR A 103 6.53 -20.71 7.55
N SER A 104 6.76 -21.17 6.33
CA SER A 104 7.25 -22.53 6.07
C SER A 104 8.74 -22.69 6.26
N VAL A 105 9.53 -21.63 6.04
CA VAL A 105 10.99 -21.71 6.08
C VAL A 105 11.56 -21.19 7.40
N PRO A 106 11.61 -19.88 7.70
CA PRO A 106 12.28 -19.40 8.89
C PRO A 106 11.53 -19.74 10.19
N VAL A 107 10.19 -19.69 10.21
CA VAL A 107 9.42 -20.02 11.42
C VAL A 107 9.53 -21.51 11.75
N ASN A 108 9.24 -22.40 10.79
CA ASN A 108 9.37 -23.84 11.03
C ASN A 108 10.82 -24.24 11.33
N LYS A 109 11.81 -23.74 10.57
CA LYS A 109 13.23 -24.00 10.86
C LYS A 109 13.57 -23.62 12.29
N LYS A 110 13.11 -22.45 12.76
CA LYS A 110 13.37 -22.03 14.13
C LYS A 110 12.67 -22.91 15.17
N MET A 111 11.46 -23.39 14.87
CA MET A 111 10.77 -24.34 15.75
C MET A 111 11.50 -25.68 15.86
N PHE A 112 12.08 -26.19 14.77
CA PHE A 112 12.87 -27.43 14.78
C PHE A 112 14.22 -27.31 15.48
N GLU A 113 14.81 -26.11 15.52
CA GLU A 113 16.06 -25.84 16.24
C GLU A 113 15.89 -25.69 17.76
N LEU A 114 14.66 -25.56 18.26
CA LEU A 114 14.39 -25.40 19.69
C LEU A 114 14.30 -26.74 20.40
N ASN A 115 14.92 -26.84 21.58
CA ASN A 115 14.75 -27.98 22.47
C ASN A 115 13.28 -28.14 22.87
N TYR A 116 12.83 -29.39 23.05
CA TYR A 116 11.44 -29.72 23.36
C TYR A 116 10.89 -28.96 24.58
N GLN A 117 11.67 -28.90 25.67
CA GLN A 117 11.28 -28.17 26.89
C GLN A 117 11.05 -26.68 26.65
N THR A 118 11.86 -26.06 25.79
CA THR A 118 11.70 -24.66 25.40
C THR A 118 10.49 -24.47 24.49
N LEU A 119 10.24 -25.41 23.58
CA LEU A 119 9.12 -25.37 22.64
C LEU A 119 7.77 -25.46 23.35
N ILE A 120 7.64 -26.30 24.38
CA ILE A 120 6.40 -26.44 25.17
C ILE A 120 6.23 -25.34 26.23
N SER A 121 7.22 -24.48 26.42
CA SER A 121 7.13 -23.41 27.40
C SER A 121 5.97 -22.45 27.06
N PRO A 122 5.19 -21.98 28.06
CA PRO A 122 4.08 -21.07 27.82
C PRO A 122 4.49 -19.78 27.10
N GLU A 123 5.70 -19.29 27.35
CA GLU A 123 6.24 -18.09 26.70
C GLU A 123 6.44 -18.29 25.19
N VAL A 124 7.06 -19.40 24.79
CA VAL A 124 7.32 -19.71 23.37
C VAL A 124 6.01 -20.04 22.66
N GLN A 125 5.11 -20.80 23.30
CA GLN A 125 3.79 -21.06 22.75
C GLN A 125 3.00 -19.77 22.52
N THR A 126 3.04 -18.83 23.46
CA THR A 126 2.40 -17.50 23.29
C THR A 126 3.00 -16.73 22.11
N LYS A 127 4.33 -16.77 21.94
CA LYS A 127 5.01 -16.14 20.78
C LYS A 127 4.60 -16.80 19.46
N ILE A 128 4.55 -18.13 19.40
CA ILE A 128 4.12 -18.89 18.22
C ILE A 128 2.66 -18.57 17.88
N THR A 129 1.76 -18.57 18.87
CA THR A 129 0.35 -18.19 18.68
C THR A 129 0.23 -16.75 18.19
N LYS A 130 1.03 -15.82 18.72
CA LYS A 130 1.04 -14.43 18.26
C LYS A 130 1.51 -14.31 16.81
N VAL A 131 2.59 -15.00 16.42
CA VAL A 131 3.09 -15.01 15.04
C VAL A 131 2.05 -15.64 14.11
N LYS A 132 1.51 -16.80 14.47
CA LYS A 132 0.44 -17.47 13.74
C LYS A 132 -0.76 -16.53 13.58
N ASN A 133 -1.16 -15.84 14.64
CA ASN A 133 -2.25 -14.89 14.57
C ASN A 133 -1.89 -13.72 13.64
N ILE A 134 -0.74 -13.05 13.74
CA ILE A 134 -0.41 -11.94 12.83
C ILE A 134 -0.37 -12.37 11.36
N VAL A 135 0.08 -13.60 11.09
CA VAL A 135 0.17 -14.19 9.74
C VAL A 135 -1.19 -14.67 9.22
N MET A 136 -2.06 -15.19 10.11
CA MET A 136 -3.30 -15.90 9.74
C MET A 136 -4.59 -15.17 10.17
N THR A 137 -4.53 -14.09 10.95
CA THR A 137 -5.72 -13.30 11.33
C THR A 137 -6.06 -12.28 10.26
N GLY A 138 -7.36 -12.22 9.96
CA GLY A 138 -7.90 -11.63 8.73
C GLY A 138 -8.19 -12.77 7.75
N SER A 139 -9.45 -12.91 7.36
CA SER A 139 -10.01 -13.97 6.49
C SER A 139 -9.31 -14.16 5.12
N SER A 140 -8.21 -13.45 4.86
CA SER A 140 -7.52 -13.29 3.57
C SER A 140 -5.98 -13.20 3.69
N GLY A 141 -5.36 -13.68 4.79
CA GLY A 141 -3.88 -13.75 4.91
C GLY A 141 -3.19 -12.50 5.48
N GLY A 142 -3.97 -11.63 6.13
CA GLY A 142 -3.46 -10.53 6.97
C GLY A 142 -2.64 -9.45 6.24
N PRO A 143 -2.01 -8.53 7.00
CA PRO A 143 -1.23 -7.41 6.46
C PRO A 143 -0.07 -7.82 5.54
N PHE A 144 0.41 -9.05 5.68
CA PHE A 144 1.51 -9.59 4.89
C PHE A 144 1.10 -10.00 3.49
N HIS A 145 -0.09 -10.56 3.31
CA HIS A 145 -0.62 -10.91 2.00
C HIS A 145 -0.79 -9.66 1.12
N PHE A 146 -1.29 -8.58 1.70
CA PHE A 146 -1.52 -7.31 1.00
C PHE A 146 -0.33 -6.36 1.02
N PHE A 147 0.85 -6.80 1.48
CA PHE A 147 2.02 -5.94 1.60
C PHE A 147 2.38 -5.23 0.29
N GLY A 148 2.47 -5.97 -0.82
CA GLY A 148 2.82 -5.39 -2.11
C GLY A 148 1.80 -4.36 -2.60
N LEU A 149 0.51 -4.62 -2.42
CA LEU A 149 -0.56 -3.70 -2.78
C LEU A 149 -0.51 -2.41 -1.95
N ASN A 150 -0.40 -2.55 -0.62
CA ASN A 150 -0.32 -1.43 0.30
C ASN A 150 0.94 -0.58 0.07
N LEU A 151 2.06 -1.22 -0.24
CA LEU A 151 3.30 -0.53 -0.57
C LEU A 151 3.19 0.25 -1.89
N SER A 152 2.54 -0.32 -2.92
CA SER A 152 2.23 0.39 -4.17
C SER A 152 1.40 1.65 -3.90
N PHE A 153 0.36 1.56 -3.07
CA PHE A 153 -0.45 2.72 -2.70
C PHE A 153 0.34 3.77 -1.92
N LEU A 154 1.16 3.34 -0.95
CA LEU A 154 2.01 4.26 -0.18
C LEU A 154 2.99 5.01 -1.10
N LEU A 155 3.68 4.31 -1.99
CA LEU A 155 4.60 4.92 -2.95
C LEU A 155 3.88 5.89 -3.89
N THR A 156 2.68 5.52 -4.33
CA THR A 156 1.83 6.40 -5.16
C THR A 156 1.44 7.65 -4.40
N ALA A 157 1.06 7.55 -3.12
CA ALA A 157 0.70 8.70 -2.31
C ALA A 157 1.89 9.65 -2.10
N ILE A 158 3.08 9.10 -1.80
CA ILE A 158 4.31 9.89 -1.63
C ILE A 158 4.67 10.60 -2.94
N ALA A 159 4.70 9.85 -4.05
CA ALA A 159 5.06 10.40 -5.34
C ALA A 159 4.01 11.41 -5.84
N GLY A 160 2.72 11.11 -5.67
CA GLY A 160 1.62 12.01 -6.00
C GLY A 160 1.69 13.31 -5.18
N ALA A 161 1.96 13.24 -3.87
CA ALA A 161 2.18 14.43 -3.06
C ALA A 161 3.32 15.27 -3.64
N PHE A 162 4.46 14.66 -4.00
CA PHE A 162 5.58 15.40 -4.61
C PHE A 162 5.21 16.06 -5.95
N PHE A 163 4.63 15.31 -6.89
CA PHE A 163 4.33 15.82 -8.23
C PHE A 163 3.20 16.85 -8.27
N PHE A 164 2.15 16.66 -7.47
CA PHE A 164 0.96 17.51 -7.53
C PHE A 164 0.99 18.69 -6.55
N SER A 165 1.85 18.68 -5.51
CA SER A 165 1.94 19.82 -4.58
C SER A 165 2.32 21.11 -5.29
N SER A 166 3.26 21.06 -6.24
CA SER A 166 3.66 22.23 -7.04
C SER A 166 2.47 22.83 -7.80
N GLY A 167 1.67 21.97 -8.45
CA GLY A 167 0.47 22.39 -9.17
C GLY A 167 -0.61 23.00 -8.27
N ILE A 168 -0.79 22.48 -7.06
CA ILE A 168 -1.75 23.04 -6.09
C ILE A 168 -1.28 24.42 -5.60
N ILE A 169 0.02 24.56 -5.30
CA ILE A 169 0.59 25.85 -4.88
C ILE A 169 0.39 26.93 -5.95
N SER A 170 0.52 26.56 -7.23
CA SER A 170 0.27 27.48 -8.34
C SER A 170 -1.20 27.89 -8.52
N ILE A 171 -2.15 27.10 -8.02
CA ILE A 171 -3.58 27.41 -8.10
C ILE A 171 -4.01 28.24 -6.88
N ASP A 172 -3.81 27.71 -5.68
CA ASP A 172 -4.18 28.37 -4.43
C ASP A 172 -3.48 27.71 -3.22
N LEU A 173 -2.69 28.51 -2.49
CA LEU A 173 -1.99 28.08 -1.28
C LEU A 173 -2.96 27.72 -0.14
N ILE A 174 -4.12 28.38 -0.07
CA ILE A 174 -5.15 28.12 0.94
C ILE A 174 -5.77 26.73 0.70
N LEU A 175 -5.99 26.36 -0.57
CA LEU A 175 -6.49 25.04 -0.95
C LEU A 175 -5.52 23.94 -0.48
N LEU A 176 -4.21 24.15 -0.60
CA LEU A 176 -3.21 23.21 -0.06
C LEU A 176 -3.37 23.03 1.46
N PHE A 177 -3.55 24.13 2.20
CA PHE A 177 -3.74 24.06 3.65
C PHE A 177 -5.00 23.27 4.04
N ILE A 178 -6.11 23.46 3.31
CA ILE A 178 -7.36 22.71 3.53
C ILE A 178 -7.15 21.20 3.27
N VAL A 179 -6.44 20.83 2.20
CA VAL A 179 -6.11 19.44 1.89
C VAL A 179 -5.24 18.81 2.99
N LEU A 180 -4.23 19.53 3.48
CA LEU A 180 -3.38 19.05 4.57
C LEU A 180 -4.14 18.91 5.90
N ALA A 181 -5.00 19.88 6.23
CA ALA A 181 -5.81 19.84 7.44
C ALA A 181 -6.79 18.66 7.43
N SER A 182 -7.52 18.47 6.32
CA SER A 182 -8.43 17.33 6.15
C SER A 182 -7.70 15.98 6.18
N GLY A 183 -6.52 15.88 5.56
CA GLY A 183 -5.64 14.72 5.66
C GLY A 183 -5.21 14.41 7.09
N THR A 184 -4.89 15.44 7.86
CA THR A 184 -4.50 15.30 9.29
C THR A 184 -5.66 14.79 10.13
N VAL A 185 -6.86 15.33 9.94
CA VAL A 185 -8.08 14.86 10.63
C VAL A 185 -8.36 13.39 10.29
N ASN A 186 -8.26 13.00 9.03
CA ASN A 186 -8.43 11.60 8.62
C ASN A 186 -7.38 10.66 9.25
N LEU A 187 -6.13 11.12 9.35
CA LEU A 187 -5.07 10.35 10.01
C LEU A 187 -5.37 10.16 11.50
N LEU A 188 -5.77 11.22 12.20
CA LEU A 188 -6.15 11.16 13.62
C LEU A 188 -7.35 10.22 13.84
N TYR A 189 -8.36 10.30 12.96
CA TYR A 189 -9.51 9.40 12.98
C TYR A 189 -9.10 7.94 12.74
N GLY A 190 -8.18 7.69 11.80
CA GLY A 190 -7.61 6.36 11.55
C GLY A 190 -6.85 5.79 12.76
N ILE A 191 -6.04 6.62 13.44
CA ILE A 191 -5.35 6.21 14.68
C ILE A 191 -6.35 5.89 15.78
N TYR A 192 -7.38 6.73 15.94
CA TYR A 192 -8.41 6.55 16.94
C TYR A 192 -9.15 5.23 16.71
N THR A 193 -9.71 5.01 15.52
CA THR A 193 -10.42 3.78 15.17
C THR A 193 -9.55 2.53 15.35
N GLY A 194 -8.27 2.56 14.94
CA GLY A 194 -7.33 1.46 15.14
C GLY A 194 -7.15 1.06 16.61
N LYS A 195 -7.11 2.03 17.54
CA LYS A 195 -7.05 1.76 18.99
C LYS A 195 -8.32 1.09 19.53
N TYR A 196 -9.49 1.40 18.97
CA TYR A 196 -10.76 0.78 19.38
C TYR A 196 -10.87 -0.67 18.90
N THR A 197 -10.44 -0.97 17.67
CA THR A 197 -10.48 -2.33 17.13
C THR A 197 -9.56 -3.28 17.91
N GLN A 198 -8.38 -2.79 18.34
CA GLN A 198 -7.47 -3.55 19.21
C GLN A 198 -8.07 -3.82 20.60
N LYS A 199 -8.78 -2.85 21.20
CA LYS A 199 -9.46 -3.04 22.49
C LYS A 199 -10.57 -4.10 22.43
N LYS A 200 -11.35 -4.15 21.34
CA LYS A 200 -12.43 -5.15 21.16
C LYS A 200 -11.94 -6.59 20.92
N HIS A 201 -10.73 -6.77 20.38
CA HIS A 201 -10.12 -8.10 20.19
C HIS A 201 -9.21 -8.54 21.35
N GLY A 202 -8.95 -7.65 22.32
CA GLY A 202 -8.15 -7.94 23.52
C GLY A 202 -8.97 -8.36 24.75
N SER A 203 -10.30 -8.34 24.71
CA SER A 203 -11.13 -8.89 25.78
C SER A 203 -11.27 -10.41 25.58
N PRO A 204 -10.85 -11.26 26.55
CA PRO A 204 -11.19 -12.67 26.50
C PRO A 204 -12.72 -12.76 26.49
N ARG A 205 -13.29 -13.45 25.49
CA ARG A 205 -14.66 -13.93 25.62
C ARG A 205 -14.67 -14.86 26.83
N ARG A 206 -15.31 -14.42 27.91
CA ARG A 206 -15.66 -15.27 29.05
C ARG A 206 -16.55 -16.41 28.57
#